data_AF-A0A2A9GKJ1-F1
#
_entry.id   AF-A0A2A9GKJ1-F1
#
_cell.length_a   1.000
_cell.length_b   1.000
_cell.length_c   1.000
_cell.angle_alpha   90.00
_cell.angle_beta   90.00
_cell.angle_gamma   90.00
#
_symmetry.space_group_name_H-M   'P 1'
#
loop_
_entity.id
_entity.type
_entity.pdbx_description
1 polymer ?
#
loop_
_entity_poly.entity_id
_entity_poly.type
_entity_poly.pdbx_seq_one_letter_code
_entity_poly.pdbx_strand_id
1 'polypeptide(L)' 'MNYTWLLRMARWARRPPSMTQVKIVAIVALAVIAIVVIEKLGYWPDWATVNPRALRAPRP' A
#
# COMPACT_ATOMS: atom_id res chain seq x y z
N MET A 1 -0.67 12.52 -17.87
CA MET A 1 0.74 12.08 -17.76
C MET A 1 1.49 13.12 -16.95
N ASN A 2 2.06 12.74 -15.80
CA ASN A 2 2.72 13.70 -14.93
C ASN A 2 4.24 13.52 -15.01
N TYR A 3 4.91 14.44 -15.72
CA TYR A 3 6.36 14.41 -16.00
C TYR A 3 7.24 14.34 -14.75
N THR A 4 6.71 14.74 -13.60
CA THR A 4 7.39 14.63 -12.31
C THR A 4 7.75 13.17 -11.95
N TRP A 5 6.97 12.18 -12.40
CA TRP A 5 7.29 10.77 -12.20
C TRP A 5 8.52 10.34 -13.01
N LEU A 6 8.64 10.79 -14.26
CA LEU A 6 9.81 10.51 -15.11
C LEU A 6 11.09 11.11 -14.51
N LEU A 7 11.01 12.35 -14.01
CA LEU A 7 12.13 13.00 -13.33
C LEU A 7 12.55 12.25 -12.04
N ARG A 8 11.59 11.70 -11.30
CA ARG A 8 11.86 10.90 -10.10
C ARG A 8 12.54 9.58 -10.43
N MET A 9 12.07 8.85 -11.45
CA MET A 9 12.71 7.62 -11.91
C MET A 9 14.13 7.86 -12.44
N ALA A 10 14.32 8.93 -13.21
CA ALA A 10 15.64 9.33 -13.70
C ALA A 10 16.60 9.72 -12.56
N ARG A 11 16.07 10.18 -11.41
CA ARG A 11 16.86 10.44 -10.20
C ARG A 11 17.26 9.16 -9.51
N TRP A 12 16.34 8.18 -9.39
CA TRP A 12 16.65 6.88 -8.80
C TRP A 12 17.72 6.12 -9.58
N ALA A 13 17.71 6.18 -10.91
CA ALA A 13 18.74 5.56 -11.74
C ALA A 13 20.14 6.16 -11.50
N ARG A 14 20.22 7.47 -11.24
CA ARG A 14 21.50 8.19 -11.00
C ARG A 14 21.96 8.17 -9.55
N ARG A 15 21.03 8.16 -8.60
CA ARG A 15 21.25 8.15 -7.16
C ARG A 15 20.19 7.24 -6.53
N PRO A 16 20.47 5.94 -6.43
CA PRO A 16 19.50 5.00 -5.89
C PRO A 16 19.16 5.35 -4.43
N PRO A 17 17.91 5.11 -4.01
CA PRO A 17 17.54 5.20 -2.60
C PRO A 17 18.38 4.25 -1.75
N SER A 18 18.52 4.55 -0.46
CA SER A 18 19.33 3.69 0.43
C SER A 18 18.72 2.30 0.54
N MET A 19 19.55 1.28 0.75
CA MET A 19 19.08 -0.10 0.90
C MET A 19 18.06 -0.26 2.04
N THR A 20 18.16 0.55 3.08
CA THR A 20 17.16 0.60 4.16
C THR A 20 15.79 1.06 3.66
N GLN A 21 15.74 2.11 2.84
CA GLN A 21 14.49 2.59 2.25
C GLN A 21 13.86 1.54 1.33
N VAL A 22 14.67 0.86 0.51
CA VAL A 22 14.19 -0.22 -0.37
C VAL A 22 13.59 -1.37 0.45
N LYS A 23 14.27 -1.78 1.54
CA LYS A 23 13.78 -2.84 2.43
C LYS A 23 12.45 -2.47 3.09
N ILE A 24 12.31 -1.24 3.58
CA ILE A 24 11.05 -0.77 4.19
C ILE A 24 9.91 -0.88 3.17
N VAL A 25 10.11 -0.36 1.96
CA VAL A 25 9.08 -0.41 0.91
C VAL A 25 8.76 -1.86 0.53
N ALA A 26 9.77 -2.72 0.40
CA ALA A 26 9.57 -4.14 0.08
C ALA A 26 8.79 -4.88 1.17
N ILE A 27 9.10 -4.65 2.45
CA ILE A 27 8.38 -5.25 3.58
C ILE A 27 6.93 -4.76 3.63
N VAL A 28 6.71 -3.46 3.43
CA VAL A 28 5.36 -2.88 3.41
C VAL A 28 4.55 -3.46 2.24
N ALA A 29 5.15 -3.57 1.05
CA ALA A 29 4.50 -4.17 -0.11
C ALA A 29 4.14 -5.64 0.16
N LEU A 30 5.06 -6.41 0.74
CA LEU A 30 4.80 -7.80 1.16
C LEU A 30 3.67 -7.90 2.19
N ALA A 31 3.63 -7.00 3.17
CA ALA A 31 2.56 -6.97 4.18
C ALA A 31 1.19 -6.72 3.55
N VAL A 32 1.10 -5.76 2.61
CA VAL A 32 -0.13 -5.47 1.87
C VAL A 32 -0.57 -6.68 1.05
N ILE A 33 0.35 -7.33 0.34
CA ILE A 33 0.05 -8.55 -0.43
C ILE A 33 -0.45 -9.66 0.49
N ALA A 34 0.23 -9.89 1.62
CA ALA A 34 -0.16 -10.92 2.59
C ALA A 34 -1.57 -10.68 3.13
N ILE A 35 -1.90 -9.43 3.47
CA ILE A 35 -3.25 -9.04 3.89
C ILE A 35 -4.30 -9.42 2.84
N VAL A 36 -4.08 -9.02 1.58
CA VAL A 36 -5.02 -9.32 0.49
C VAL A 36 -5.17 -10.83 0.27
N VAL A 37 -4.08 -11.59 0.37
CA VAL A 37 -4.13 -13.05 0.24
C VAL A 37 -4.93 -13.68 1.38
N ILE A 38 -4.70 -13.27 2.63
CA ILE A 38 -5.45 -13.77 3.80
C ILE A 38 -6.94 -13.45 3.66
N GLU A 39 -7.27 -12.23 3.20
CA GLU A 39 -8.64 -11.81 2.93
C GLU A 39 -9.30 -12.70 1.87
N LYS A 40 -8.63 -12.95 0.74
CA LYS A 40 -9.16 -13.81 -0.32
C LYS A 40 -9.30 -15.28 0.05
N LEU A 41 -8.48 -15.77 0.98
CA LEU A 41 -8.56 -17.13 1.51
C LEU A 41 -9.66 -17.29 2.57
N GLY A 42 -10.34 -16.21 2.97
CA GLY A 42 -11.41 -16.26 3.97
C GLY A 42 -10.91 -16.44 5.41
N TYR A 43 -9.60 -16.29 5.65
CA TYR A 43 -9.02 -16.34 7.00
C TYR A 43 -8.99 -14.97 7.68
N TRP A 44 -9.65 -13.97 7.09
CA TRP A 44 -9.71 -12.64 7.68
C TRP A 44 -10.53 -12.66 8.97
N PRO A 45 -10.00 -12.10 10.07
CA PRO A 45 -10.72 -12.17 11.33
C PRO A 45 -11.85 -11.13 11.39
N ASP A 46 -12.95 -11.48 12.06
CA ASP A 46 -14.14 -10.65 12.17
C ASP A 46 -13.85 -9.28 12.81
N TRP A 47 -12.94 -9.23 13.80
CA TRP A 47 -12.54 -7.99 14.47
C TRP A 47 -11.82 -6.99 13.54
N ALA A 48 -11.21 -7.48 12.46
CA ALA A 48 -10.49 -6.66 11.48
C ALA A 48 -11.37 -6.27 10.29
N THR A 49 -12.66 -6.61 10.32
CA THR A 49 -13.60 -6.30 9.23
C THR A 49 -14.18 -4.90 9.43
N VAL A 50 -14.28 -4.12 8.34
CA VAL A 50 -14.90 -2.79 8.40
C VAL A 50 -16.41 -2.94 8.62
N ASN A 51 -16.94 -2.27 9.65
CA ASN A 51 -18.39 -2.21 9.87
C ASN A 51 -19.06 -1.32 8.80
N PRO A 52 -19.93 -1.85 7.93
CA PRO A 52 -20.53 -1.09 6.82
C PRO A 52 -21.34 0.13 7.29
N ARG A 53 -21.95 0.03 8.48
CA ARG A 53 -22.78 1.08 9.09
C ARG A 53 -21.98 2.30 9.58
N ALA A 54 -20.65 2.21 9.70
CA ALA A 54 -19.81 3.31 10.16
C ALA A 54 -19.52 4.35 9.06
N LEU A 55 -19.72 4.01 7.78
CA LEU A 55 -19.78 4.99 6.70
C LEU A 55 -21.10 5.76 6.84
N ARG A 56 -21.13 6.79 7.70
CA ARG A 56 -22.18 7.80 7.62
C ARG A 56 -22.11 8.40 6.23
N ALA A 57 -23.16 8.20 5.44
CA ALA A 57 -23.35 8.91 4.18
C ALA A 57 -23.16 10.43 4.43
N PRO A 58 -22.45 11.16 3.54
CA PRO A 58 -22.37 12.61 3.64
C PRO A 58 -23.80 13.15 3.77
N ARG A 59 -24.09 13.86 4.87
CA ARG A 59 -25.36 14.58 4.97
C ARG A 59 -25.33 15.72 3.95
N PRO A 60 -26.43 15.94 3.20
CA PRO A 60 -26.50 17.00 2.18
C PRO A 60 -26.30 18.39 2.79
#